data_AF-A0A4Y2AW95-F1
#
_entry.id   AF-A0A4Y2AW95-F1
#
_cell.length_a   1.000
_cell.length_b   1.000
_cell.length_c   1.000
_cell.angle_alpha   90.00
_cell.angle_beta   90.00
_cell.angle_gamma   90.00
#
_symmetry.space_group_name_H-M   'P 1'
#
loop_
_entity.id
_entity.type
_entity.pdbx_description
1 polymer ?
#
loop_
_entity_poly.entity_id
_entity_poly.type
_entity_poly.pdbx_seq_one_letter_code
_entity_poly.pdbx_strand_id
1 'polypeptide(L)'
;MNIDSHQSFVMEFPKLQHLFTMDMEGPTKCGKTYFVRDLLHYKREMFSAVPDKIVWFYGIHQPLYDNIPEVTFVEGLPLKFQEYLGKHNLFIIDDLMSHGADQKLLTDLFTIGSHHLNLRIIFIAQNFFHKGKEMREITLNAHYLFLCKNRRDLTQVTHLGKQHFPRH
;
A
#
# COMPACT_ATOMS: atom_id res chain seq x y z
N MET A 1 31.98 22.84 24.34
CA MET A 1 30.51 22.87 24.40
C MET A 1 30.04 21.84 23.40
N ASN A 2 29.59 20.70 23.91
CA ASN A 2 29.37 19.49 23.11
C ASN A 2 28.08 19.63 22.30
N ILE A 3 28.17 19.58 20.97
CA ILE A 3 27.00 19.56 20.07
C ILE A 3 26.74 18.08 19.78
N ASP A 4 26.12 17.41 20.74
CA ASP A 4 25.54 16.08 20.58
C ASP A 4 24.10 16.16 21.09
N SER A 5 23.18 16.41 20.16
CA SER A 5 21.78 16.06 20.37
C SER A 5 21.21 15.55 19.06
N HIS A 6 21.64 14.36 18.68
CA HIS A 6 20.80 13.44 17.94
C HIS A 6 19.60 13.10 18.83
N GLN A 7 18.60 13.99 18.86
CA GLN A 7 17.25 13.59 19.23
C GLN A 7 16.79 12.63 18.12
N SER A 8 16.97 11.34 18.36
CA SER A 8 16.25 10.29 17.65
C SER A 8 14.78 10.65 17.70
N PHE A 9 14.22 11.02 16.55
CA PHE A 9 12.78 11.20 16.38
C PHE A 9 12.15 9.82 16.51
N VAL A 10 11.82 9.42 17.74
CA VAL A 10 11.06 8.20 17.99
C VAL A 10 9.61 8.53 17.62
N MET A 11 9.28 8.36 16.34
CA MET A 11 7.87 8.18 15.97
C MET A 11 7.43 6.84 16.57
N GLU A 12 6.66 6.88 17.65
CA GLU A 12 5.79 5.76 18.02
C GLU A 12 4.66 5.66 16.99
N PHE A 13 5.01 5.23 15.77
CA PHE A 13 4.02 4.72 14.86
C PHE A 13 3.68 3.30 15.36
N PRO A 14 2.41 2.96 15.64
CA PRO A 14 2.07 1.59 15.96
C PRO A 14 2.53 0.71 14.80
N LYS A 15 3.30 -0.34 15.12
CA LYS A 15 3.77 -1.30 14.11
C LYS A 15 2.59 -1.76 13.28
N LEU A 16 2.77 -1.82 11.96
CA LEU A 16 1.77 -2.37 11.05
C LEU A 16 1.49 -3.80 11.48
N GLN A 17 0.23 -4.04 11.87
CA GLN A 17 -0.20 -5.29 12.48
C GLN A 17 -0.23 -6.42 11.44
N HIS A 18 -0.31 -7.65 11.91
CA HIS A 18 -0.34 -8.82 11.05
C HIS A 18 -1.68 -8.89 10.29
N LEU A 19 -1.64 -9.22 8.99
CA LEU A 19 -2.78 -9.16 8.03
C LEU A 19 -3.36 -7.76 7.87
N PHE A 20 -2.81 -6.99 6.93
CA PHE A 20 -3.35 -5.67 6.64
C PHE A 20 -3.38 -5.36 5.15
N THR A 21 -4.33 -4.50 4.84
CA THR A 21 -4.53 -3.86 3.55
C THR A 21 -4.28 -2.38 3.75
N MET A 22 -3.35 -1.81 2.98
CA MET A 22 -3.02 -0.39 3.02
C MET A 22 -3.28 0.22 1.65
N ASP A 23 -4.07 1.28 1.63
CA ASP A 23 -4.35 2.05 0.43
C ASP A 23 -3.55 3.37 0.48
N MET A 24 -2.69 3.59 -0.50
CA MET A 24 -1.84 4.79 -0.63
C MET A 24 -2.27 5.63 -1.81
N GLU A 25 -2.65 6.86 -1.53
CA GLU A 25 -3.31 7.70 -2.53
C GLU A 25 -2.70 9.07 -2.69
N GLY A 26 -2.74 9.58 -3.91
CA GLY A 26 -2.36 10.94 -4.25
C GLY A 26 -1.91 11.08 -5.70
N PRO A 27 -1.71 12.30 -6.22
CA PRO A 27 -1.32 12.50 -7.60
C PRO A 27 0.05 11.85 -7.93
N THR A 28 0.31 11.63 -9.22
CA THR A 28 1.65 11.26 -9.69
C THR A 28 2.72 12.18 -9.07
N LYS A 29 3.85 11.60 -8.65
CA LYS A 29 5.00 12.28 -8.00
C LYS A 29 4.71 12.89 -6.61
N CYS A 30 3.65 12.50 -5.91
CA CYS A 30 3.40 12.97 -4.54
C CYS A 30 4.20 12.23 -3.43
N GLY A 31 5.08 11.29 -3.80
CA GLY A 31 5.98 10.61 -2.87
C GLY A 31 5.57 9.21 -2.43
N LYS A 32 4.48 8.62 -2.95
CA LYS A 32 4.00 7.28 -2.54
C LYS A 32 5.06 6.18 -2.70
N THR A 33 5.65 6.07 -3.89
CA THR A 33 6.69 5.07 -4.19
C THR A 33 7.92 5.25 -3.28
N TYR A 34 8.29 6.49 -2.97
CA TYR A 34 9.36 6.81 -2.03
C TYR A 34 9.00 6.43 -0.59
N PHE A 35 7.76 6.67 -0.17
CA PHE A 35 7.28 6.22 1.13
C PHE A 35 7.32 4.70 1.26
N VAL A 36 6.87 3.95 0.25
CA VAL A 36 6.95 2.48 0.27
C VAL A 36 8.39 2.00 0.31
N ARG A 37 9.29 2.60 -0.46
CA ARG A 37 10.73 2.32 -0.37
C ARG A 37 11.24 2.51 1.06
N ASP A 38 10.91 3.62 1.71
CA ASP A 38 11.36 3.91 3.08
C ASP A 38 10.73 2.95 4.09
N LEU A 39 9.46 2.61 3.92
CA LEU A 39 8.77 1.58 4.71
C LEU A 39 9.48 0.22 4.60
N LEU A 40 9.94 -0.16 3.40
CA LEU A 40 10.69 -1.40 3.18
C LEU A 40 12.11 -1.33 3.77
N HIS A 41 12.75 -0.17 3.71
CA HIS A 41 14.06 0.05 4.32
C HIS A 41 14.01 -0.15 5.85
N TYR A 42 12.94 0.35 6.49
CA TYR A 42 12.70 0.21 7.93
C TYR A 42 11.74 -0.94 8.29
N LYS A 43 11.69 -2.01 7.48
CA LYS A 43 10.68 -3.06 7.65
C LYS A 43 10.76 -3.82 8.98
N ARG A 44 11.90 -3.83 9.67
CA ARG A 44 12.08 -4.51 10.97
C ARG A 44 11.44 -3.72 12.11
N GLU A 45 11.45 -2.41 11.97
CA GLU A 45 10.88 -1.44 12.89
C GLU A 45 9.38 -1.26 12.63
N MET A 46 8.99 -1.23 11.36
CA MET A 46 7.64 -0.84 10.93
C MET A 46 6.61 -1.98 10.95
N PHE A 47 7.03 -3.25 10.87
CA PHE A 47 6.12 -4.40 10.85
C PHE A 47 6.23 -5.23 12.13
N SER A 48 5.09 -5.73 12.63
CA SER A 48 5.07 -6.63 13.80
C SER A 48 5.71 -7.99 13.49
N ALA A 49 5.43 -8.54 12.31
CA ALA A 49 6.12 -9.68 11.73
C ALA A 49 6.81 -9.24 10.43
N VAL A 50 8.13 -9.34 10.32
CA VAL A 50 8.85 -8.88 9.13
C VAL A 50 8.42 -9.72 7.91
N PRO A 51 8.05 -9.11 6.77
CA PRO A 51 7.74 -9.86 5.56
C PRO A 51 9.02 -10.50 5.00
N ASP A 52 8.96 -11.81 4.76
CA ASP A 52 10.05 -12.59 4.17
C ASP A 52 10.00 -12.56 2.65
N LYS A 53 8.79 -12.50 2.08
CA LYS A 53 8.55 -12.51 0.64
C LYS A 53 7.83 -11.24 0.23
N ILE A 54 8.56 -10.36 -0.45
CA ILE A 54 8.05 -9.07 -0.92
C ILE A 54 8.02 -9.10 -2.45
N VAL A 55 6.83 -8.88 -3.01
CA VAL A 55 6.64 -8.82 -4.47
C VAL A 55 5.95 -7.51 -4.83
N TRP A 56 6.56 -6.78 -5.77
CA TRP A 56 6.07 -5.50 -6.23
C TRP A 56 5.63 -5.62 -7.68
N PHE A 57 4.31 -5.56 -7.86
CA PHE A 57 3.64 -5.57 -9.15
C PHE A 57 3.53 -4.13 -9.67
N TYR A 58 4.04 -3.86 -10.87
CA TYR A 58 4.10 -2.52 -11.45
C TYR A 58 3.64 -2.50 -12.91
N GLY A 59 3.08 -1.37 -13.37
CA GLY A 59 2.71 -1.17 -14.78
C GLY A 59 3.85 -0.66 -15.64
N ILE A 60 4.66 0.27 -15.12
CA ILE A 60 5.81 0.86 -15.82
C ILE A 60 7.02 0.81 -14.89
N HIS A 61 8.15 0.28 -15.39
CA HIS A 61 9.39 0.23 -14.61
C HIS A 61 9.88 1.65 -14.26
N GLN A 62 10.36 1.81 -13.03
CA GLN A 62 10.94 3.06 -12.54
C GLN A 62 12.39 2.79 -12.10
N PRO A 63 13.37 3.66 -12.41
CA PRO A 63 14.76 3.50 -11.98
C PRO A 63 14.95 3.37 -10.46
N LEU A 64 13.96 3.79 -9.67
CA LEU A 64 13.97 3.61 -8.23
C LEU A 64 13.96 2.12 -7.82
N TYR A 65 13.28 1.27 -8.58
CA TYR A 65 13.08 -0.15 -8.27
C TYR A 65 14.40 -0.91 -8.20
N ASP A 66 15.36 -0.55 -9.05
CA ASP A 66 16.68 -1.19 -9.11
C ASP A 66 17.49 -1.01 -7.82
N ASN A 67 17.10 -0.07 -6.96
CA ASN A 67 17.77 0.27 -5.71
C ASN A 67 17.04 -0.26 -4.46
N ILE A 68 15.99 -1.06 -4.63
CA ILE A 68 15.24 -1.64 -3.51
C ILE A 68 15.61 -3.12 -3.38
N PRO A 69 16.49 -3.48 -2.42
CA PRO A 69 16.91 -4.87 -2.26
C PRO A 69 15.78 -5.73 -1.69
N GLU A 70 15.89 -7.05 -1.88
CA GLU A 70 14.98 -8.05 -1.30
C GLU A 70 13.51 -7.89 -1.74
N VAL A 71 13.29 -7.30 -2.92
CA VAL A 71 11.98 -7.17 -3.56
C VAL A 71 12.02 -7.87 -4.92
N THR A 72 11.02 -8.70 -5.19
CA THR A 72 10.79 -9.25 -6.53
C THR A 72 9.90 -8.30 -7.30
N PHE A 73 10.42 -7.64 -8.32
CA PHE A 73 9.65 -6.76 -9.21
C PHE A 73 9.05 -7.57 -10.36
N VAL A 74 7.73 -7.43 -10.56
CA VAL A 74 6.99 -8.14 -11.60
C VAL A 74 6.14 -7.14 -12.37
N GLU A 75 6.28 -7.11 -13.70
CA GLU A 75 5.44 -6.28 -14.55
C GLU A 75 4.05 -6.91 -14.70
N GLY A 76 3.00 -6.09 -14.53
CA GLY A 76 1.62 -6.51 -14.66
C GLY A 76 0.99 -7.06 -13.37
N LEU A 77 -0.24 -7.54 -13.49
CA LEU A 77 -1.05 -7.99 -12.36
C LEU A 77 -0.64 -9.36 -11.80
N PRO A 78 -0.93 -9.62 -10.51
CA PRO A 78 -0.61 -10.89 -9.84
C PRO A 78 -1.56 -12.04 -10.26
N LEU A 79 -1.68 -12.33 -11.55
CA LEU A 79 -2.59 -13.35 -12.10
C LEU A 79 -2.32 -14.76 -11.56
N LYS A 80 -1.06 -15.04 -11.20
CA LYS A 80 -0.61 -16.30 -10.60
C LYS A 80 0.00 -16.05 -9.22
N PHE A 81 -0.70 -15.28 -8.39
CA PHE A 81 -0.19 -14.83 -7.10
C PHE A 81 0.29 -15.96 -6.18
N GLN A 82 -0.25 -17.17 -6.33
CA GLN A 82 0.11 -18.35 -5.55
C GLN A 82 1.59 -18.75 -5.71
N GLU A 83 2.19 -18.47 -6.87
CA GLU A 83 3.61 -18.74 -7.14
C GLU A 83 4.55 -17.85 -6.31
N TYR A 84 4.01 -16.76 -5.75
CA TYR A 84 4.75 -15.76 -5.00
C TYR A 84 4.55 -15.86 -3.50
N LEU A 85 3.84 -16.88 -3.01
CA LEU A 85 3.56 -17.06 -1.59
C LEU A 85 4.72 -17.77 -0.86
N GLY A 86 4.98 -17.30 0.34
CA GLY A 86 5.86 -17.87 1.35
C GLY A 86 5.22 -17.76 2.73
N LYS A 87 6.05 -17.69 3.79
CA LYS A 87 5.57 -17.67 5.17
C LYS A 87 4.93 -16.34 5.56
N HIS A 88 5.59 -15.22 5.29
CA HIS A 88 5.09 -13.88 5.57
C HIS A 88 5.16 -13.02 4.30
N ASN A 89 4.00 -12.75 3.70
CA ASN A 89 3.91 -12.18 2.36
C ASN A 89 3.54 -10.70 2.40
N LEU A 90 4.18 -9.91 1.55
CA LEU A 90 3.81 -8.53 1.25
C LEU A 90 3.74 -8.35 -0.26
N PHE A 91 2.55 -8.07 -0.78
CA PHE A 91 2.36 -7.63 -2.15
C PHE A 91 2.18 -6.12 -2.20
N ILE A 92 2.90 -5.48 -3.11
CA ILE A 92 2.76 -4.07 -3.44
C ILE A 92 2.21 -4.01 -4.86
N ILE A 93 1.12 -3.29 -5.07
CA ILE A 93 0.43 -3.17 -6.36
C ILE A 93 0.43 -1.70 -6.74
N ASP A 94 1.26 -1.32 -7.72
CA ASP A 94 1.52 0.08 -8.09
C ASP A 94 0.98 0.40 -9.48
N ASP A 95 -0.07 1.24 -9.51
CA ASP A 95 -0.63 1.85 -10.72
C ASP A 95 -1.05 0.85 -11.81
N LEU A 96 -1.58 -0.30 -11.39
CA LEU A 96 -2.01 -1.39 -12.28
C LEU A 96 -3.53 -1.42 -12.53
N MET A 97 -4.27 -0.41 -12.07
CA MET A 97 -5.72 -0.34 -12.27
C MET A 97 -6.05 0.31 -13.61
N SER A 98 -6.20 -0.52 -14.64
CA SER A 98 -6.67 -0.05 -15.94
C SER A 98 -8.15 -0.39 -16.15
N HIS A 99 -8.60 -1.65 -16.16
CA HIS A 99 -10.01 -1.98 -16.46
C HIS A 99 -10.50 -3.38 -15.95
N GLY A 100 -11.77 -3.46 -15.55
CA GLY A 100 -12.62 -4.69 -15.56
C GLY A 100 -12.08 -5.96 -14.87
N ALA A 101 -11.38 -6.81 -15.62
CA ALA A 101 -10.86 -8.10 -15.13
C ALA A 101 -9.85 -7.93 -13.98
N ASP A 102 -9.15 -6.80 -13.98
CA ASP A 102 -8.18 -6.39 -12.96
C ASP A 102 -8.85 -6.26 -11.58
N GLN A 103 -10.14 -5.87 -11.55
CA GLN A 103 -10.86 -5.55 -10.32
C GLN A 103 -11.30 -6.79 -9.56
N LYS A 104 -11.76 -7.85 -10.25
CA LYS A 104 -12.19 -9.09 -9.59
C LYS A 104 -11.01 -9.80 -8.92
N LEU A 105 -9.86 -9.86 -9.59
CA LEU A 105 -8.64 -10.43 -9.02
C LEU A 105 -8.22 -9.69 -7.75
N LEU A 106 -8.29 -8.36 -7.76
CA LEU A 106 -8.00 -7.55 -6.59
C LEU A 106 -9.03 -7.81 -5.49
N THR A 107 -10.33 -7.76 -5.76
CA THR A 107 -11.36 -8.07 -4.76
C THR A 107 -11.13 -9.45 -4.14
N ASP A 108 -10.84 -10.48 -4.94
CA ASP A 108 -10.51 -11.83 -4.46
C ASP A 108 -9.22 -11.84 -3.58
N LEU A 109 -8.18 -11.09 -3.94
CA LEU A 109 -6.96 -10.92 -3.13
C LEU A 109 -7.24 -10.21 -1.79
N PHE A 110 -8.06 -9.16 -1.82
CA PHE A 110 -8.42 -8.37 -0.65
C PHE A 110 -9.34 -9.13 0.32
N THR A 111 -10.25 -9.98 -0.19
CA THR A 111 -11.20 -10.74 0.65
C THR A 111 -10.69 -12.11 1.08
N ILE A 112 -10.08 -12.89 0.17
CA ILE A 112 -9.70 -14.28 0.44
C ILE A 112 -8.22 -14.35 0.82
N GLY A 113 -7.37 -13.55 0.15
CA GLY A 113 -5.92 -13.61 0.31
C GLY A 113 -5.43 -13.13 1.69
N SER A 114 -5.95 -11.99 2.17
CA SER A 114 -5.51 -11.39 3.43
C SER A 114 -5.74 -12.31 4.64
N HIS A 115 -6.90 -12.95 4.75
CA HIS A 115 -7.25 -13.75 5.95
C HIS A 115 -6.67 -15.16 5.96
N HIS A 116 -6.48 -15.80 4.80
CA HIS A 116 -6.10 -17.21 4.73
C HIS A 116 -4.64 -17.46 4.30
N LEU A 117 -3.98 -16.48 3.67
CA LEU A 117 -2.67 -16.69 3.02
C LEU A 117 -1.51 -15.92 3.68
N ASN A 118 -1.72 -15.39 4.89
CA ASN A 118 -0.71 -14.57 5.59
C ASN A 118 -0.15 -13.46 4.68
N LEU A 119 -1.07 -12.83 3.95
CA LEU A 119 -0.77 -11.89 2.89
C LEU A 119 -1.12 -10.48 3.33
N ARG A 120 -0.14 -9.58 3.24
CA ARG A 120 -0.33 -8.14 3.37
C ARG A 120 -0.32 -7.51 2.00
N ILE A 121 -1.16 -6.50 1.80
CA ILE A 121 -1.31 -5.83 0.51
C ILE A 121 -1.14 -4.32 0.73
N ILE A 122 -0.19 -3.71 0.01
CA ILE A 122 -0.09 -2.26 -0.17
C ILE A 122 -0.55 -1.97 -1.59
N PHE A 123 -1.63 -1.21 -1.71
CA PHE A 123 -2.16 -0.77 -2.98
C PHE A 123 -1.84 0.71 -3.16
N ILE A 124 -1.24 1.06 -4.30
CA ILE A 124 -0.84 2.42 -4.62
C ILE A 124 -1.68 2.89 -5.80
N ALA A 125 -2.53 3.89 -5.55
CA ALA A 125 -3.43 4.46 -6.56
C ALA A 125 -3.16 5.96 -6.79
N GLN A 126 -3.44 6.41 -8.01
CA GLN A 126 -3.35 7.83 -8.34
C GLN A 126 -4.58 8.64 -7.93
N ASN A 127 -5.77 8.04 -7.84
CA ASN A 127 -7.03 8.72 -7.50
C ASN A 127 -8.06 7.78 -6.85
N PHE A 128 -8.63 8.22 -5.72
CA PHE A 128 -9.72 7.57 -4.96
C PHE A 128 -10.99 7.29 -5.78
N PHE A 129 -11.22 8.04 -6.85
CA PHE A 129 -12.48 8.05 -7.61
C PHE A 129 -12.41 7.34 -8.97
N HIS A 130 -11.47 6.41 -9.19
CA HIS A 130 -11.61 5.51 -10.34
C HIS A 130 -12.93 4.74 -10.21
N LYS A 131 -13.87 5.06 -11.09
CA LYS A 131 -15.30 4.74 -11.01
C LYS A 131 -15.51 3.23 -11.11
N GLY A 132 -15.49 2.52 -9.98
CA GLY A 132 -15.81 1.10 -9.88
C GLY A 132 -16.34 0.76 -8.50
N LYS A 133 -17.36 -0.10 -8.42
CA LYS A 133 -17.93 -0.60 -7.16
C LYS A 133 -16.86 -1.28 -6.30
N GLU A 134 -15.93 -1.96 -6.95
CA GLU A 134 -14.84 -2.74 -6.34
C GLU A 134 -13.82 -1.84 -5.60
N MET A 135 -13.46 -0.68 -6.15
CA MET A 135 -12.55 0.26 -5.47
C MET A 135 -13.13 0.74 -4.14
N ARG A 136 -14.43 1.02 -4.10
CA ARG A 136 -15.12 1.38 -2.86
C ARG A 136 -15.09 0.24 -1.85
N GLU A 137 -15.28 -1.01 -2.30
CA GLU A 137 -15.20 -2.18 -1.41
C GLU A 137 -13.77 -2.42 -0.90
N ILE A 138 -12.75 -2.21 -1.73
CA ILE A 138 -11.34 -2.29 -1.35
C ILE A 138 -11.01 -1.27 -0.26
N THR A 139 -11.36 0.01 -0.46
CA THR A 139 -11.06 1.05 0.52
C THR A 139 -11.89 0.91 1.80
N LEU A 140 -13.16 0.47 1.72
CA LEU A 140 -13.98 0.20 2.91
C LEU A 140 -13.42 -0.95 3.76
N ASN A 141 -12.75 -1.93 3.14
CA ASN A 141 -12.11 -3.05 3.82
C ASN A 141 -10.60 -2.83 4.07
N ALA A 142 -10.08 -1.63 3.78
CA ALA A 142 -8.70 -1.29 4.06
C ALA A 142 -8.48 -1.10 5.57
N HIS A 143 -7.45 -1.74 6.11
CA HIS A 143 -7.09 -1.60 7.53
C HIS A 143 -6.34 -0.29 7.79
N TYR A 144 -5.58 0.19 6.80
CA TYR A 144 -4.84 1.44 6.86
C TYR A 144 -5.11 2.26 5.60
N LEU A 145 -5.41 3.55 5.78
CA LEU A 145 -5.57 4.51 4.70
C LEU A 145 -4.47 5.57 4.81
N PHE A 146 -3.65 5.70 3.78
CA PHE A 146 -2.58 6.70 3.70
C PHE A 146 -2.89 7.70 2.58
N LEU A 147 -3.29 8.91 2.96
CA LEU A 147 -3.66 9.97 2.04
C LEU A 147 -2.49 10.96 1.90
N CYS A 148 -1.85 11.02 0.74
CA CYS A 148 -0.91 12.08 0.43
C CYS A 148 -1.65 13.41 0.23
N LYS A 149 -1.02 14.51 0.65
CA LYS A 149 -1.57 15.86 0.53
C LYS A 149 -1.85 16.22 -0.95
N ASN A 150 -3.11 16.19 -1.35
CA ASN A 150 -3.55 16.70 -2.63
C ASN A 150 -4.06 18.13 -2.49
N ARG A 151 -3.22 19.13 -2.84
CA ARG A 151 -3.60 20.56 -2.76
C ARG A 151 -4.76 20.95 -3.68
N ARG A 152 -5.06 20.14 -4.70
CA ARG A 152 -6.03 20.45 -5.75
C ARG A 152 -7.45 20.01 -5.40
N ASP A 153 -7.62 19.07 -4.47
CA ASP A 153 -8.93 18.47 -4.21
C ASP A 153 -9.11 18.08 -2.73
N LEU A 154 -9.46 19.07 -1.90
CA LEU A 154 -9.86 18.86 -0.50
C LEU A 154 -11.20 18.10 -0.39
N THR A 155 -11.99 18.05 -1.47
CA THR A 155 -13.31 17.42 -1.44
C THR A 155 -13.21 15.91 -1.25
N GLN A 156 -12.11 15.28 -1.68
CA GLN A 156 -11.84 13.85 -1.46
C GLN A 156 -11.76 13.53 0.04
N VAL A 157 -10.96 14.31 0.78
CA VAL A 157 -10.81 14.19 2.24
C VAL A 157 -12.15 14.47 2.94
N THR A 158 -12.91 15.46 2.48
CA THR A 158 -14.24 15.76 3.04
C THR A 158 -15.25 14.64 2.77
N HIS A 159 -15.22 14.02 1.59
CA HIS A 159 -16.13 12.93 1.23
C HIS A 159 -15.80 11.64 2.00
N LEU A 160 -14.51 11.32 2.12
CA LEU A 160 -13.99 10.25 2.97
C LEU A 160 -14.35 10.46 4.43
N GLY A 161 -14.16 11.67 4.95
CA GLY A 161 -14.52 12.03 6.32
C GLY A 161 -16.00 11.78 6.60
N LYS A 162 -16.90 12.15 5.68
CA LYS A 162 -18.34 11.85 5.79
C LYS A 162 -18.66 10.36 5.72
N GLN A 163 -17.89 9.56 4.97
CA GLN A 163 -18.09 8.12 4.87
C GLN A 163 -17.58 7.38 6.12
N HIS A 164 -16.45 7.79 6.69
CA HIS A 164 -15.91 7.23 7.92
C HIS A 164 -16.65 7.72 9.18
N PHE A 165 -17.19 8.94 9.16
CA PHE A 165 -17.90 9.56 10.28
C PHE A 165 -19.26 10.09 9.85
N PRO A 166 -20.24 9.22 9.56
CA PRO A 166 -21.53 9.61 8.98
C PRO A 166 -22.46 10.41 9.92
N ARG A 167 -22.04 10.76 11.14
CA ARG A 167 -22.88 11.42 12.17
C ARG A 167 -22.21 12.59 12.92
N HIS A 168 -21.28 13.30 12.29
CA HIS A 168 -20.75 14.57 12.83
C HIS A 168 -20.93 15.71 11.83
#